data_AF-A0AAU9HAV7-F1
#
_entry.id   AF-A0AAU9HAV7-F1
#
_cell.length_a   1.000
_cell.length_b   1.000
_cell.length_c   1.000
_cell.angle_alpha   90.00
_cell.angle_beta   90.00
_cell.angle_gamma   90.00
#
_symmetry.space_group_name_H-M   'P 1'
#
loop_
_entity.id
_entity.type
_entity.pdbx_description
1 polymer ?
#
loop_
_entity_poly.entity_id
_entity_poly.type
_entity_poly.pdbx_seq_one_letter_code
_entity_poly.pdbx_strand_id
1 'polypeptide(L)'
;MKTYISLILTGLILSGCSSLTSEQKAKLDSLTPCEKMDGLITEFDNRFDALKDTKVQNSYLDVWTAKYNVFGDNCQVTSFNNQTVTYQCQESYKDQQQAVAMHQQAIELTRQCLTKTNNWLETQKESETSLRTTFVLDDKSPVISVYTSKTLSKIKTWSTSLEVGKPVATK
;
A
#
# COMPACT_ATOMS: atom_id res chain seq x y z
N MET A 1 29.04 14.18 -54.27
CA MET A 1 29.34 15.20 -53.23
C MET A 1 28.07 15.43 -52.42
N LYS A 2 28.24 15.61 -51.11
CA LYS A 2 27.26 15.46 -50.02
C LYS A 2 25.96 16.27 -50.19
N THR A 3 24.82 15.60 -50.04
CA THR A 3 23.52 16.21 -49.73
C THR A 3 23.10 15.75 -48.33
N TYR A 4 23.10 16.70 -47.39
CA TYR A 4 22.63 16.56 -46.02
C TYR A 4 21.15 16.88 -45.98
N ILE A 5 20.29 15.89 -45.72
CA ILE A 5 18.87 16.12 -45.44
C ILE A 5 18.37 15.09 -44.41
N SER A 6 17.71 15.63 -43.37
CA SER A 6 16.72 14.99 -42.50
C SER A 6 17.23 14.06 -41.39
N LEU A 7 16.69 14.06 -40.17
CA LEU A 7 15.59 14.81 -39.55
C LEU A 7 15.84 14.65 -38.05
N ILE A 8 16.01 15.74 -37.31
CA ILE A 8 16.04 15.66 -35.84
C ILE A 8 14.61 15.41 -35.39
N LEU A 9 14.27 14.15 -35.14
CA LEU A 9 13.01 13.77 -34.51
C LEU A 9 13.15 14.04 -33.01
N THR A 10 12.84 15.27 -32.62
CA THR A 10 12.71 15.67 -31.22
C THR A 10 11.51 14.92 -30.64
N GLY A 11 11.75 13.75 -30.06
CA GLY A 11 10.78 13.03 -29.26
C GLY A 11 10.44 13.87 -28.02
N LEU A 12 9.34 14.61 -28.09
CA LEU A 12 8.64 15.14 -26.93
C LEU A 12 8.06 13.96 -26.16
N ILE A 13 8.87 13.34 -25.31
CA ILE A 13 8.38 12.54 -24.20
C ILE A 13 7.67 13.51 -23.24
N LEU A 14 6.37 13.70 -23.47
CA LEU A 14 5.46 14.24 -22.47
C LEU A 14 5.36 13.22 -21.34
N SER A 15 6.36 13.22 -20.46
CA SER A 15 6.20 12.70 -19.10
C SER A 15 5.31 13.69 -18.34
N GLY A 16 4.02 13.71 -18.69
CA GLY A 16 3.02 14.43 -17.93
C GLY A 16 2.87 13.73 -16.59
N CYS A 17 2.99 14.50 -15.49
CA CYS A 17 2.44 14.09 -14.21
C CYS A 17 0.95 13.80 -14.43
N SER A 18 0.58 12.55 -14.64
CA SER A 18 -0.82 12.17 -14.83
C SER A 18 -1.49 12.09 -13.48
N SER A 19 -1.89 13.24 -12.93
CA SER A 19 -2.91 13.28 -11.90
C SER A 19 -4.19 12.70 -12.47
N LEU A 20 -4.91 11.89 -11.68
CA LEU A 20 -6.18 11.30 -12.10
C LEU A 20 -7.17 12.36 -12.57
N THR A 21 -7.94 12.06 -13.62
CA THR A 21 -9.11 12.89 -13.96
C THR A 21 -10.18 12.76 -12.87
N SER A 22 -11.07 13.75 -12.76
CA SER A 22 -12.18 13.71 -11.80
C SER A 22 -13.07 12.47 -11.97
N GLU A 23 -13.27 12.00 -13.21
CA GLU A 23 -14.03 10.79 -13.52
C GLU A 23 -13.32 9.52 -13.07
N GLN A 24 -12.00 9.43 -13.29
CA GLN A 24 -11.20 8.30 -12.81
C GLN A 24 -11.18 8.26 -11.29
N LYS A 25 -11.05 9.41 -10.63
CA LYS A 25 -11.13 9.52 -9.17
C LYS A 25 -12.50 9.08 -8.65
N ALA A 26 -13.59 9.56 -9.24
CA ALA A 26 -14.95 9.16 -8.85
C ALA A 26 -15.17 7.64 -8.99
N LYS A 27 -14.63 7.03 -10.06
CA LYS A 27 -14.67 5.58 -10.25
C LYS A 27 -13.92 4.85 -9.14
N LEU A 28 -12.70 5.27 -8.80
CA LEU A 28 -11.92 4.66 -7.72
C LEU A 28 -12.57 4.85 -6.34
N ASP A 29 -13.18 6.01 -6.11
CA ASP A 29 -13.90 6.32 -4.88
C ASP A 29 -15.19 5.49 -4.74
N SER A 30 -15.81 5.09 -5.86
CA SER A 30 -16.99 4.22 -5.90
C SER A 30 -16.69 2.73 -5.64
N LEU A 31 -15.42 2.32 -5.69
CA LEU A 31 -15.02 0.94 -5.44
C LEU A 31 -15.27 0.57 -3.98
N THR A 32 -15.81 -0.62 -3.77
CA THR A 32 -15.91 -1.24 -2.46
C THR A 32 -14.51 -1.51 -1.88
N PRO A 33 -14.38 -1.63 -0.55
CA PRO A 33 -13.12 -2.01 0.08
C PRO A 33 -12.52 -3.31 -0.49
N CYS A 34 -13.34 -4.29 -0.86
CA CYS A 34 -12.84 -5.54 -1.42
C CYS A 34 -12.41 -5.44 -2.88
N GLU A 35 -13.07 -4.63 -3.70
CA GLU A 35 -12.56 -4.34 -5.06
C GLU A 35 -11.22 -3.61 -5.02
N LYS A 36 -11.03 -2.72 -4.02
CA LYS A 36 -9.74 -2.09 -3.76
C LYS A 36 -8.70 -3.11 -3.32
N MET A 37 -9.04 -4.03 -2.41
CA MET A 37 -8.14 -5.11 -2.00
C MET A 37 -7.75 -6.02 -3.17
N ASP A 38 -8.70 -6.42 -4.01
CA ASP A 38 -8.46 -7.22 -5.22
C ASP A 38 -7.52 -6.48 -6.18
N GLY A 39 -7.68 -5.16 -6.32
CA GLY A 39 -6.79 -4.29 -7.07
C GLY A 39 -5.37 -4.24 -6.50
N LEU A 40 -5.20 -4.21 -5.17
CA LEU A 40 -3.89 -4.27 -4.53
C LEU A 40 -3.20 -5.61 -4.80
N ILE A 41 -3.92 -6.72 -4.66
CA ILE A 41 -3.38 -8.05 -4.91
C ILE A 41 -2.91 -8.18 -6.36
N THR A 42 -3.72 -7.67 -7.30
CA THR A 42 -3.43 -7.73 -8.75
C THR A 42 -2.24 -6.85 -9.14
N GLU A 43 -2.09 -5.68 -8.53
CA GLU A 43 -1.02 -4.71 -8.86
C GLU A 43 0.31 -5.00 -8.15
N PHE A 44 0.39 -6.05 -7.32
CA PHE A 44 1.59 -6.39 -6.58
C PHE A 44 2.81 -6.61 -7.47
N ASP A 45 2.68 -7.41 -8.53
CA ASP A 45 3.75 -7.69 -9.48
C ASP A 45 4.14 -6.45 -10.30
N ASN A 46 3.17 -5.55 -10.53
CA ASN A 46 3.36 -4.25 -11.16
C ASN A 46 3.85 -3.18 -10.18
N ARG A 47 4.30 -3.58 -8.96
CA ARG A 47 4.88 -2.68 -7.96
C ARG A 47 3.95 -1.52 -7.58
N PHE A 48 2.64 -1.77 -7.66
CA PHE A 48 1.59 -0.79 -7.42
C PHE A 48 1.68 0.46 -8.31
N ASP A 49 2.33 0.39 -9.46
CA ASP A 49 2.56 1.55 -10.34
C ASP A 49 1.24 2.23 -10.75
N ALA A 50 0.20 1.46 -11.04
CA ALA A 50 -1.10 2.03 -11.38
C ALA A 50 -1.78 2.72 -10.18
N LEU A 51 -1.34 2.47 -8.94
CA LEU A 51 -1.93 2.97 -7.70
C LEU A 51 -1.15 4.13 -7.06
N LYS A 52 0.07 4.41 -7.54
CA LYS A 52 0.85 5.59 -7.13
C LYS A 52 0.19 6.86 -7.65
N ASP A 53 0.03 7.83 -6.78
CA ASP A 53 -0.41 9.18 -7.11
C ASP A 53 0.76 10.15 -6.93
N THR A 54 0.67 11.05 -5.96
CA THR A 54 1.62 12.13 -5.78
C THR A 54 2.87 11.64 -5.04
N LYS A 55 4.05 11.86 -5.61
CA LYS A 55 5.32 11.58 -4.92
C LYS A 55 5.49 12.52 -3.74
N VAL A 56 5.67 11.95 -2.54
CA VAL A 56 5.95 12.68 -1.31
C VAL A 56 7.46 12.77 -1.13
N GLN A 57 7.96 13.95 -0.78
CA GLN A 57 9.39 14.12 -0.49
C GLN A 57 9.76 13.36 0.79
N ASN A 58 10.65 12.38 0.65
CA ASN A 58 11.27 11.67 1.76
C ASN A 58 12.73 11.37 1.39
N SER A 59 13.65 11.60 2.33
CA SER A 59 15.10 11.50 2.10
C SER A 59 15.65 10.06 2.13
N TYR A 60 14.87 9.09 2.61
CA TYR A 60 15.34 7.73 2.87
C TYR A 60 14.66 6.65 2.02
N LEU A 61 13.44 6.91 1.56
CA LEU A 61 12.68 6.01 0.71
C LEU A 61 11.82 6.80 -0.26
N ASP A 62 11.50 6.20 -1.41
CA ASP A 62 10.50 6.80 -2.29
C ASP A 62 9.10 6.53 -1.73
N VAL A 63 8.30 7.57 -1.57
CA VAL A 63 6.93 7.51 -1.07
C VAL A 63 6.01 8.15 -2.08
N TRP A 64 4.87 7.52 -2.34
CA TRP A 64 3.77 8.09 -3.10
C TRP A 64 2.49 7.99 -2.28
N THR A 65 1.65 9.01 -2.32
CA THR A 65 0.25 8.84 -1.89
C THR A 65 -0.42 7.78 -2.76
N ALA A 66 -1.36 7.03 -2.19
CA ALA A 66 -2.15 6.08 -2.95
C ALA A 66 -3.35 6.75 -3.60
N LYS A 67 -3.75 6.27 -4.79
CA LYS A 67 -4.95 6.73 -5.49
C LYS A 67 -6.26 6.38 -4.78
N TYR A 68 -6.26 5.35 -3.93
CA TYR A 68 -7.37 5.03 -3.04
C TYR A 68 -6.87 4.50 -1.70
N ASN A 69 -7.73 4.65 -0.70
CA ASN A 69 -7.55 4.06 0.61
C ASN A 69 -8.40 2.79 0.72
N VAL A 70 -7.76 1.65 1.02
CA VAL A 70 -8.47 0.39 1.34
C VAL A 70 -8.94 0.37 2.80
N PHE A 71 -8.23 1.10 3.67
CA PHE A 71 -8.53 1.23 5.09
C PHE A 71 -8.07 2.61 5.58
N GLY A 72 -8.85 3.25 6.46
CA GLY A 72 -8.56 4.61 6.92
C GLY A 72 -8.51 5.63 5.77
N ASP A 73 -7.77 6.72 5.96
CA ASP A 73 -7.64 7.81 4.99
C ASP A 73 -6.21 8.11 4.53
N ASN A 74 -5.22 7.44 5.11
CA ASN A 74 -3.80 7.70 4.89
C ASN A 74 -3.07 6.47 4.36
N CYS A 75 -3.24 6.21 3.05
CA CYS A 75 -2.56 5.14 2.36
C CYS A 75 -1.48 5.63 1.40
N GLN A 76 -0.38 4.90 1.34
CA GLN A 76 0.81 5.24 0.57
C GLN A 76 1.43 3.99 -0.05
N VAL A 77 2.14 4.19 -1.15
CA VAL A 77 3.07 3.20 -1.70
C VAL A 77 4.48 3.65 -1.33
N THR A 78 5.26 2.75 -0.72
CA THR A 78 6.65 3.01 -0.35
C THR A 78 7.56 2.08 -1.13
N SER A 79 8.73 2.57 -1.56
CA SER A 79 9.78 1.74 -2.13
C SER A 79 11.10 1.96 -1.41
N PHE A 80 11.64 0.85 -0.89
CA PHE A 80 12.97 0.82 -0.30
C PHE A 80 13.98 0.23 -1.30
N ASN A 81 15.01 1.02 -1.64
CA ASN A 81 16.09 0.65 -2.58
C ASN A 81 15.61 0.08 -3.92
N ASN A 82 14.41 0.47 -4.40
CA ASN A 82 13.77 -0.11 -5.58
C ASN A 82 13.54 -1.62 -5.55
N GLN A 83 13.79 -2.31 -4.44
CA GLN A 83 13.68 -3.77 -4.35
C GLN A 83 12.40 -4.20 -3.65
N THR A 84 12.05 -3.52 -2.54
CA THR A 84 10.85 -3.81 -1.78
C THR A 84 9.87 -2.67 -2.00
N VAL A 85 8.67 -3.01 -2.46
CA VAL A 85 7.56 -2.07 -2.60
C VAL A 85 6.40 -2.56 -1.76
N THR A 86 5.84 -1.66 -0.96
CA THR A 86 4.76 -1.96 -0.03
C THR A 86 3.69 -0.89 -0.16
N TYR A 87 2.45 -1.32 -0.37
CA TYR A 87 1.29 -0.49 -0.12
C TYR A 87 0.96 -0.55 1.38
N GLN A 88 0.71 0.61 1.99
CA GLN A 88 0.44 0.69 3.42
C GLN A 88 -0.59 1.78 3.71
N CYS A 89 -1.64 1.42 4.45
CA CYS A 89 -2.52 2.36 5.13
C CYS A 89 -2.11 2.42 6.58
N GLN A 90 -1.77 3.60 7.11
CA GLN A 90 -1.31 3.72 8.49
C GLN A 90 -1.93 4.93 9.18
N GLU A 91 -2.40 4.69 10.40
CA GLU A 91 -2.84 5.72 11.32
C GLU A 91 -2.14 5.59 12.68
N SER A 92 -2.17 6.66 13.46
CA SER A 92 -1.54 6.70 14.78
C SER A 92 -2.49 7.29 15.82
N TYR A 93 -2.46 6.68 17.00
CA TYR A 93 -3.43 6.80 18.08
C TYR A 93 -2.73 7.14 19.39
N LYS A 94 -3.47 7.76 20.32
CA LYS A 94 -2.91 8.16 21.62
C LYS A 94 -2.74 6.97 22.56
N ASP A 95 -3.65 6.01 22.50
CA ASP A 95 -3.71 4.84 23.37
C ASP A 95 -3.76 3.52 22.60
N GLN A 96 -3.42 2.45 23.31
CA GLN A 96 -3.35 1.09 22.76
C GLN A 96 -4.73 0.56 22.37
N GLN A 97 -5.76 0.86 23.17
CA GLN A 97 -7.09 0.30 22.99
C GLN A 97 -7.68 0.73 21.64
N GLN A 98 -7.53 2.00 21.28
CA GLN A 98 -7.93 2.51 19.97
C GLN A 98 -7.16 1.82 18.84
N ALA A 99 -5.83 1.69 18.98
CA ALA A 99 -5.02 1.03 17.95
C ALA A 99 -5.41 -0.45 17.74
N VAL A 100 -5.68 -1.18 18.82
CA VAL A 100 -6.13 -2.58 18.78
C VAL A 100 -7.54 -2.71 18.21
N ALA A 101 -8.45 -1.78 18.51
CA ALA A 101 -9.77 -1.77 17.88
C ALA A 101 -9.66 -1.61 16.35
N MET A 102 -8.79 -0.71 15.90
CA MET A 102 -8.53 -0.51 14.47
C MET A 102 -7.83 -1.72 13.84
N HIS A 103 -7.00 -2.44 14.60
CA HIS A 103 -6.40 -3.70 14.17
C HIS A 103 -7.47 -4.74 13.85
N GLN A 104 -8.44 -4.91 14.76
CA GLN A 104 -9.54 -5.87 14.58
C GLN A 104 -10.41 -5.51 13.38
N GLN A 105 -10.71 -4.23 13.17
CA GLN A 105 -11.44 -3.77 12.00
C GLN A 105 -10.71 -4.07 10.69
N ALA A 106 -9.39 -3.82 10.64
CA ALA A 106 -8.57 -4.10 9.46
C ALA A 106 -8.47 -5.60 9.16
N ILE A 107 -8.34 -6.45 10.19
CA ILE A 107 -8.40 -7.92 10.04
C ILE A 107 -9.75 -8.34 9.47
N GLU A 108 -10.85 -7.85 10.05
CA GLU A 108 -12.19 -8.29 9.66
C GLU A 108 -12.50 -7.90 8.22
N LEU A 109 -12.15 -6.68 7.82
CA LEU A 109 -12.17 -6.24 6.43
C LEU A 109 -11.36 -7.20 5.54
N THR A 110 -10.13 -7.52 5.94
CA THR A 110 -9.25 -8.39 5.15
C THR A 110 -9.86 -9.78 4.99
N ARG A 111 -10.35 -10.40 6.08
CA ARG A 111 -11.05 -11.69 6.04
C ARG A 111 -12.23 -11.68 5.08
N GLN A 112 -13.08 -10.66 5.18
CA GLN A 112 -14.26 -10.51 4.30
C GLN A 112 -13.85 -10.48 2.83
N CYS A 113 -12.78 -9.78 2.48
CA CYS A 113 -12.33 -9.69 1.09
C CYS A 113 -11.63 -10.96 0.58
N LEU A 114 -10.90 -11.67 1.44
CA LEU A 114 -10.16 -12.87 1.05
C LEU A 114 -11.02 -14.14 1.00
N THR A 115 -12.26 -14.10 1.51
CA THR A 115 -13.21 -15.25 1.51
C THR A 115 -13.51 -15.82 0.12
N LYS A 116 -13.25 -15.08 -0.97
CA LYS A 116 -13.38 -15.60 -2.34
C LYS A 116 -12.40 -16.73 -2.64
N THR A 117 -11.29 -16.80 -1.89
CA THR A 117 -10.19 -17.73 -2.09
C THR A 117 -9.90 -18.45 -0.78
N ASN A 118 -10.36 -19.70 -0.62
CA ASN A 118 -10.32 -20.45 0.65
C ASN A 118 -8.91 -20.88 1.14
N ASN A 119 -7.84 -20.37 0.53
CA ASN A 119 -6.47 -20.87 0.74
C ASN A 119 -5.55 -19.88 1.47
N TRP A 120 -6.03 -18.71 1.88
CA TRP A 120 -5.23 -17.77 2.66
C TRP A 120 -5.04 -18.30 4.09
N LEU A 121 -3.78 -18.51 4.47
CA LEU A 121 -3.37 -18.84 5.83
C LEU A 121 -3.26 -17.56 6.66
N GLU A 122 -4.10 -17.46 7.69
CA GLU A 122 -4.00 -16.42 8.70
C GLU A 122 -3.12 -16.86 9.87
N THR A 123 -2.18 -16.01 10.28
CA THR A 123 -1.33 -16.19 11.47
C THR A 123 -1.30 -14.91 12.29
N GLN A 124 -1.18 -15.05 13.61
CA GLN A 124 -1.08 -13.91 14.52
C GLN A 124 0.13 -14.08 15.45
N LYS A 125 0.83 -12.97 15.70
CA LYS A 125 1.94 -12.88 16.64
C LYS A 125 1.79 -11.63 17.49
N GLU A 126 1.83 -11.82 18.81
CA GLU A 126 1.68 -10.75 19.80
C GLU A 126 2.92 -10.63 20.69
N SER A 127 3.19 -9.41 21.15
CA SER A 127 4.14 -9.07 22.20
C SER A 127 3.58 -7.93 23.05
N GLU A 128 4.25 -7.59 24.15
CA GLU A 128 3.85 -6.46 25.02
C GLU A 128 3.73 -5.11 24.29
N THR A 129 4.42 -4.95 23.15
CA THR A 129 4.47 -3.69 22.42
C THR A 129 3.98 -3.78 20.98
N SER A 130 3.46 -4.94 20.56
CA SER A 130 3.00 -5.12 19.19
C SER A 130 2.04 -6.28 18.99
N LEU A 131 1.16 -6.13 18.01
CA LEU A 131 0.29 -7.18 17.50
C LEU A 131 0.41 -7.22 15.97
N ARG A 132 0.73 -8.38 15.39
CA ARG A 132 0.76 -8.58 13.94
C ARG A 132 -0.14 -9.73 13.55
N THR A 133 -1.04 -9.51 12.60
CA THR A 133 -1.81 -10.56 11.93
C THR A 133 -1.41 -10.58 10.46
N THR A 134 -1.18 -11.75 9.88
CA THR A 134 -0.63 -11.91 8.54
C THR A 134 -1.43 -12.96 7.77
N PHE A 135 -1.77 -12.65 6.53
CA PHE A 135 -2.46 -13.51 5.58
C PHE A 135 -1.50 -13.84 4.44
N VAL A 136 -1.33 -15.14 4.17
CA VAL A 136 -0.43 -15.66 3.14
C VAL A 136 -1.17 -16.66 2.26
N LEU A 137 -1.13 -16.49 0.94
CA LEU A 137 -1.73 -17.45 0.00
C LEU A 137 -0.71 -18.47 -0.51
N ASP A 138 0.38 -17.99 -1.09
CA ASP A 138 1.50 -18.77 -1.64
C ASP A 138 2.78 -17.90 -1.71
N ASP A 139 3.81 -18.37 -2.41
CA ASP A 139 5.11 -17.70 -2.57
C ASP A 139 5.13 -16.61 -3.66
N LYS A 140 4.08 -16.52 -4.48
CA LYS A 140 3.96 -15.57 -5.60
C LYS A 140 3.04 -14.41 -5.28
N SER A 141 2.07 -14.63 -4.40
CA SER A 141 1.08 -13.64 -3.97
C SER A 141 1.69 -12.66 -2.97
N PRO A 142 1.16 -11.44 -2.86
CA PRO A 142 1.55 -10.55 -1.78
C PRO A 142 1.16 -11.14 -0.42
N VAL A 143 1.93 -10.76 0.58
CA VAL A 143 1.55 -10.91 1.98
C VAL A 143 0.73 -9.70 2.40
N ILE A 144 -0.42 -9.95 3.00
CA ILE A 144 -1.25 -8.92 3.61
C ILE A 144 -1.04 -9.01 5.11
N SER A 145 -0.71 -7.90 5.76
CA SER A 145 -0.55 -7.90 7.21
C SER A 145 -1.16 -6.68 7.86
N VAL A 146 -1.73 -6.87 9.05
CA VAL A 146 -2.14 -5.80 9.93
C VAL A 146 -1.14 -5.75 11.06
N TYR A 147 -0.51 -4.59 11.28
CA TYR A 147 0.51 -4.42 12.31
C TYR A 147 0.18 -3.25 13.22
N THR A 148 0.07 -3.54 14.51
CA THR A 148 -0.11 -2.56 15.56
C THR A 148 1.11 -2.54 16.45
N SER A 149 1.66 -1.35 16.73
CA SER A 149 2.85 -1.23 17.58
C SER A 149 2.97 0.14 18.24
N LYS A 150 3.84 0.23 19.25
CA LYS A 150 4.26 1.51 19.82
C LYS A 150 5.08 2.31 18.82
N THR A 151 4.85 3.62 18.78
CA THR A 151 5.62 4.58 17.98
C THR A 151 6.63 5.33 18.84
N LEU A 152 7.50 6.13 18.20
CA LEU A 152 8.39 7.06 18.90
C LEU A 152 7.72 8.38 19.32
N SER A 153 6.46 8.60 18.91
CA SER A 153 5.73 9.83 19.23
C SER A 153 5.28 9.81 20.69
N LYS A 154 5.52 10.91 21.41
CA LYS A 154 5.01 11.10 22.78
C LYS A 154 3.51 11.41 22.85
N ILE A 155 2.90 11.77 21.72
CA ILE A 155 1.48 12.15 21.65
C ILE A 155 0.66 10.99 21.08
N LYS A 156 1.06 10.49 19.91
CA LYS A 156 0.40 9.36 19.24
C LYS A 156 1.24 8.10 19.44
N THR A 157 1.20 7.57 20.65
CA THR A 157 2.14 6.54 21.13
C THR A 157 1.93 5.16 20.49
N TRP A 158 0.82 4.95 19.76
CA TRP A 158 0.52 3.71 19.04
C TRP A 158 0.20 3.97 17.58
N SER A 159 0.40 2.97 16.73
CA SER A 159 -0.01 2.98 15.33
C SER A 159 -0.58 1.65 14.91
N THR A 160 -1.50 1.67 13.96
CA THR A 160 -1.98 0.47 13.25
C THR A 160 -1.79 0.69 11.75
N SER A 161 -1.21 -0.29 11.08
CA SER A 161 -1.05 -0.33 9.63
C SER A 161 -1.70 -1.57 9.03
N LEU A 162 -2.30 -1.41 7.85
CA LEU A 162 -2.58 -2.48 6.92
C LEU A 162 -1.56 -2.40 5.79
N GLU A 163 -0.81 -3.46 5.56
CA GLU A 163 0.32 -3.56 4.63
C GLU A 163 0.03 -4.64 3.59
N VAL A 164 0.27 -4.34 2.31
CA VAL A 164 0.27 -5.31 1.21
C VAL A 164 1.62 -5.23 0.50
N GLY A 165 2.36 -6.33 0.46
CA GLY A 165 3.69 -6.36 -0.14
C GLY A 165 4.43 -7.67 0.10
N LYS A 166 5.75 -7.64 0.03
CA LYS A 166 6.56 -8.81 0.40
C LYS A 166 6.56 -9.01 1.91
N PRO A 167 6.69 -10.26 2.40
CA PRO A 167 6.82 -10.52 3.83
C PRO A 167 8.00 -9.71 4.37
N VAL A 168 7.75 -8.94 5.44
CA VAL A 168 8.83 -8.28 6.18
C VAL A 168 9.66 -9.40 6.79
N ALA A 169 10.89 -9.59 6.28
CA ALA A 169 11.82 -10.53 6.88
C ALA A 169 12.07 -10.10 8.33
N THR A 170 11.44 -10.79 9.28
CA THR A 170 11.82 -10.72 10.68
C THR A 170 13.20 -11.33 10.79
N LYS A 171 14.22 -10.48 10.83
CA LYS A 171 15.53 -10.86 11.37
C LYS A 171 15.43 -11.03 12.88
#